data_AF-A0A658QRX8-F1
#
_entry.id   AF-A0A658QRX8-F1
#
_cell.length_a   1.000
_cell.length_b   1.000
_cell.length_c   1.000
_cell.angle_alpha   90.00
_cell.angle_beta   90.00
_cell.angle_gamma   90.00
#
_symmetry.space_group_name_H-M   'P 1'
#
loop_
_entity.id
_entity.type
_entity.pdbx_description
1 polymer ?
#
loop_
_entity_poly.entity_id
_entity_poly.type
_entity_poly.pdbx_seq_one_letter_code
_entity_poly.pdbx_strand_id
1 'polypeptide(L)'
;MSEISITTTRSNATLRAFAVALSSIAACAFAASGTARIVETIESTHPPYFAKVSDGQVVSVALQPQALPRDMNPSNSIRSETGDFKPARYAFPGARVPKSVLTRLTDIYRYDRRRDVPIVSSGGDWVIAEYFRAGSHVPLARFQLLGKEVQRQERLDRTGKAVEVIVVGWAPAASTEDDDKTDPGTLGEHPAWIRVFKLSTAGKRTLVALAWRKKAFIAAPDRYDAPDERDLVFGLPSGVAKWPTEEAFLKAEHIDLNAASLTGHAASTADTRTVR
;
A
#
# COMPACT_ATOMS: atom_id res chain seq x y z
N MET A 1 -0.04 -36.60 11.43
CA MET A 1 -0.09 -35.84 12.69
C MET A 1 1.07 -34.87 12.63
N SER A 2 0.79 -33.59 12.39
CA SER A 2 1.83 -32.58 12.14
C SER A 2 2.22 -31.92 13.46
N GLU A 3 3.51 -31.99 13.82
CA GLU A 3 4.04 -31.35 15.02
C GLU A 3 4.04 -29.83 14.89
N ILE A 4 3.17 -29.18 15.66
CA ILE A 4 3.26 -27.74 15.92
C ILE A 4 4.28 -27.58 17.05
N SER A 5 5.53 -27.24 16.72
CA SER A 5 6.51 -26.84 17.73
C SER A 5 6.20 -25.41 18.19
N ILE A 6 5.58 -25.29 19.37
CA ILE A 6 5.34 -24.00 20.03
C ILE A 6 6.60 -23.65 20.83
N THR A 7 7.56 -22.98 20.20
CA THR A 7 8.73 -22.46 20.93
C THR A 7 8.35 -21.13 21.59
N THR A 8 8.03 -21.18 22.88
CA THR A 8 7.86 -19.98 23.71
C THR A 8 9.24 -19.45 24.07
N THR A 9 9.84 -18.64 23.21
CA THR A 9 11.15 -18.04 23.50
C THR A 9 10.96 -16.84 24.43
N ARG A 10 11.11 -17.07 25.74
CA ARG A 10 11.60 -16.01 26.63
C ARG A 10 13.07 -15.81 26.29
N SER A 11 13.47 -14.55 26.11
CA SER A 11 14.81 -14.15 25.66
C SER A 11 15.93 -14.97 26.30
N ASN A 12 16.67 -15.71 25.48
CA ASN A 12 18.12 -15.86 25.56
C ASN A 12 18.63 -16.41 24.22
N ALA A 13 19.61 -15.70 23.66
CA ALA A 13 20.08 -15.86 22.30
C ALA A 13 20.96 -17.10 22.11
N THR A 14 20.64 -17.90 21.10
CA THR A 14 21.58 -18.81 20.43
C THR A 14 21.20 -18.90 18.96
N LEU A 15 22.00 -18.23 18.12
CA LEU A 15 21.83 -18.17 16.67
C LEU A 15 22.21 -19.50 15.99
N ARG A 16 21.33 -19.99 15.11
CA ARG A 16 21.75 -20.68 13.87
C ARG A 16 21.22 -19.87 12.70
N ALA A 17 22.13 -19.50 11.82
CA ALA A 17 21.93 -18.51 10.77
C ALA A 17 20.98 -19.01 9.67
N PHE A 18 19.78 -18.42 9.62
CA PHE A 18 19.10 -18.12 8.37
C PHE A 18 19.16 -16.60 8.20
N ALA A 19 19.79 -16.14 7.12
CA ALA A 19 19.84 -14.73 6.79
C ALA A 19 18.46 -14.28 6.27
N VAL A 20 17.54 -14.05 7.19
CA VAL A 20 16.34 -13.24 6.96
C VAL A 20 16.71 -11.84 7.43
N ALA A 21 16.72 -10.88 6.51
CA ALA A 21 16.92 -9.47 6.84
C ALA A 21 15.81 -9.03 7.80
N LEU A 22 16.12 -9.05 9.11
CA LEU A 22 15.33 -8.46 10.17
C LEU A 22 15.52 -6.94 10.09
N SER A 23 14.69 -6.27 9.30
CA SER A 23 14.53 -4.82 9.42
C SER A 23 13.46 -4.53 10.45
N SER A 24 13.92 -4.15 11.63
CA SER A 24 13.13 -3.56 12.71
C SER A 24 12.45 -2.28 12.20
N ILE A 25 11.18 -2.37 11.81
CA ILE A 25 10.36 -1.17 11.58
C ILE A 25 9.61 -0.85 12.86
N ALA A 26 9.88 0.36 13.35
CA ALA A 26 9.40 0.94 14.59
C ALA A 26 7.88 0.80 14.78
N ALA A 27 7.51 0.54 16.03
CA ALA A 27 6.14 0.55 16.50
C ALA A 27 5.50 1.92 16.24
N CYS A 28 4.33 1.94 15.62
CA CYS A 28 3.40 3.05 15.75
C CYS A 28 2.93 3.08 17.22
N ALA A 29 3.56 3.93 18.03
CA ALA A 29 3.07 4.25 19.36
C ALA A 29 1.88 5.21 19.23
N PHE A 30 0.67 4.67 19.29
CA PHE A 30 -0.47 5.45 19.76
C PHE A 30 -0.34 5.54 21.28
N ALA A 31 -0.04 6.74 21.78
CA ALA A 31 -0.12 7.04 23.20
C ALA A 31 -1.59 6.98 23.63
N ALA A 32 -1.99 5.81 24.15
CA ALA A 32 -3.13 5.67 25.03
C ALA A 32 -2.59 4.98 26.29
N SER A 33 -2.74 5.64 27.43
CA SER A 33 -2.52 5.06 28.75
C SER A 33 -3.28 3.74 28.84
N GLY A 34 -2.56 2.63 28.72
CA GLY A 34 -3.12 1.30 28.67
C GLY A 34 -2.01 0.31 28.96
N THR A 35 -2.26 -0.60 29.90
CA THR A 35 -1.42 -1.75 30.23
C THR A 35 -0.72 -2.30 28.99
N ALA A 36 0.62 -2.44 29.06
CA ALA A 36 1.44 -2.97 27.97
C ALA A 36 0.82 -4.27 27.44
N ARG A 37 0.27 -4.22 26.23
CA ARG A 37 -0.34 -5.41 25.61
C ARG A 37 0.75 -6.45 25.40
N ILE A 38 0.53 -7.66 25.89
CA ILE A 38 1.44 -8.76 25.66
C ILE A 38 1.35 -9.10 24.17
N VAL A 39 2.46 -8.96 23.47
CA VAL A 39 2.61 -9.38 22.07
C VAL A 39 3.41 -10.67 22.06
N GLU A 40 2.74 -11.76 21.70
CA GLU A 40 3.35 -13.07 21.44
C GLU A 40 3.81 -13.12 19.97
N THR A 41 5.02 -13.63 19.76
CA THR A 41 5.55 -13.92 18.43
C THR A 41 5.51 -15.43 18.22
N ILE A 42 4.95 -15.87 17.10
CA ILE A 42 4.85 -17.29 16.73
C ILE A 42 5.56 -17.48 15.39
N GLU A 43 6.45 -18.45 15.35
CA GLU A 43 7.14 -18.87 14.14
C GLU A 43 6.72 -20.31 13.80
N SER A 44 6.52 -20.58 12.52
CA SER A 44 6.28 -21.91 11.99
C SER A 44 7.20 -22.14 10.81
N THR A 45 7.68 -23.37 10.68
CA THR A 45 8.50 -23.82 9.54
C THR A 45 7.68 -24.56 8.49
N HIS A 46 6.48 -25.03 8.83
CA HIS A 46 5.65 -25.90 7.97
C HIS A 46 4.14 -25.57 8.08
N PRO A 47 3.58 -24.67 7.25
CA PRO A 47 4.27 -23.82 6.29
C PRO A 47 5.08 -22.70 6.98
N PRO A 48 6.10 -22.12 6.30
CA PRO A 48 6.91 -21.06 6.87
C PRO A 48 6.12 -19.76 7.04
N TYR A 49 6.00 -19.28 8.29
CA TYR A 49 5.43 -17.97 8.60
C TYR A 49 5.94 -17.40 9.92
N PHE A 50 5.78 -16.09 10.07
CA PHE A 50 6.00 -15.36 11.31
C PHE A 50 4.73 -14.57 11.66
N ALA A 51 4.15 -14.79 12.83
CA ALA A 51 2.92 -14.14 13.27
C ALA A 51 3.13 -13.35 14.57
N LYS A 52 2.48 -12.19 14.66
CA LYS A 52 2.33 -11.42 15.91
C LYS A 52 0.91 -11.59 16.42
N VAL A 53 0.77 -12.00 17.67
CA VAL A 53 -0.50 -12.21 18.36
C VAL A 53 -0.57 -11.31 19.58
N SER A 54 -1.71 -10.66 19.81
CA SER A 54 -1.96 -9.84 20.99
C SER A 54 -3.34 -10.18 21.53
N ASP A 55 -3.44 -10.46 22.82
CA ASP A 55 -4.70 -10.81 23.50
C ASP A 55 -5.47 -11.95 22.80
N GLY A 56 -4.74 -12.97 22.33
CA GLY A 56 -5.29 -14.13 21.61
C GLY A 56 -5.72 -13.85 20.16
N GLN A 57 -5.46 -12.64 19.65
CA GLN A 57 -5.82 -12.21 18.29
C GLN A 57 -4.57 -12.04 17.42
N VAL A 58 -4.64 -12.52 16.18
CA VAL A 58 -3.59 -12.32 15.18
C VAL A 58 -3.59 -10.86 14.73
N VAL A 59 -2.49 -10.17 14.96
CA VAL A 59 -2.27 -8.78 14.55
C VAL A 59 -1.66 -8.72 13.16
N SER A 60 -0.66 -9.58 12.90
CA SER A 60 -0.02 -9.66 11.59
C SER A 60 0.55 -11.05 11.32
N VAL A 61 0.64 -11.44 10.05
CA VAL A 61 1.33 -12.65 9.59
C VAL A 61 2.20 -12.31 8.38
N ALA A 62 3.50 -12.57 8.47
CA ALA A 62 4.41 -12.55 7.33
C ALA A 62 4.60 -13.97 6.79
N LEU A 63 4.41 -14.15 5.48
CA LEU A 63 4.42 -15.47 4.84
C LEU A 63 4.89 -15.39 3.39
N GLN A 64 5.40 -16.52 2.89
CA GLN A 64 5.84 -16.67 1.51
C GLN A 64 4.65 -16.73 0.54
N PRO A 65 4.80 -16.25 -0.71
CA PRO A 65 3.72 -16.23 -1.71
C PRO A 65 2.91 -17.52 -1.83
N GLN A 66 3.58 -18.66 -1.76
CA GLN A 66 2.97 -19.97 -1.96
C GLN A 66 1.97 -20.36 -0.86
N ALA A 67 2.03 -19.73 0.32
CA ALA A 67 1.16 -20.07 1.44
C ALA A 67 -0.26 -19.49 1.34
N LEU A 68 -0.48 -18.45 0.51
CA LEU A 68 -1.80 -17.86 0.24
C LEU A 68 -2.04 -17.69 -1.27
N PRO A 69 -2.26 -18.79 -2.01
CA PRO A 69 -2.24 -18.80 -3.48
C PRO A 69 -3.36 -17.99 -4.16
N ARG A 70 -4.42 -17.62 -3.46
CA ARG A 70 -5.50 -16.83 -4.07
C ARG A 70 -5.13 -15.36 -4.16
N ASP A 71 -4.46 -14.86 -3.14
CA ASP A 71 -3.95 -13.49 -3.15
C ASP A 71 -2.59 -13.45 -3.85
N MET A 72 -1.72 -14.42 -3.59
CA MET A 72 -0.32 -14.46 -4.04
C MET A 72 -0.11 -15.61 -5.03
N ASN A 73 -0.39 -15.35 -6.30
CA ASN A 73 -0.10 -16.24 -7.43
C ASN A 73 0.72 -15.49 -8.49
N PRO A 74 1.29 -16.15 -9.50
CA PRO A 74 2.08 -15.46 -10.53
C PRO A 74 1.38 -14.30 -11.24
N SER A 75 0.04 -14.28 -11.27
CA SER A 75 -0.77 -13.21 -11.87
C SER A 75 -1.02 -12.04 -10.91
N ASN A 76 -0.97 -12.25 -9.59
CA ASN A 76 -1.33 -11.27 -8.55
C ASN A 76 -0.18 -10.91 -7.60
N SER A 77 0.92 -11.65 -7.65
CA SER A 77 2.12 -11.43 -6.85
C SER A 77 2.98 -10.35 -7.51
N ILE A 78 3.51 -9.47 -6.68
CA ILE A 78 4.37 -8.38 -7.09
C ILE A 78 5.82 -8.86 -7.00
N ARG A 79 6.56 -8.74 -8.11
CA ARG A 79 7.99 -8.99 -8.13
C ARG A 79 8.72 -7.76 -7.61
N SER A 80 9.81 -8.01 -6.88
CA SER A 80 10.76 -6.98 -6.49
C SER A 80 11.53 -6.44 -7.71
N GLU A 81 12.38 -5.45 -7.47
CA GLU A 81 13.36 -4.96 -8.44
C GLU A 81 14.34 -6.05 -8.90
N THR A 82 14.63 -7.04 -8.05
CA THR A 82 15.48 -8.19 -8.38
C THR A 82 14.72 -9.34 -9.07
N GLY A 83 13.42 -9.16 -9.34
CA GLY A 83 12.58 -10.12 -10.09
C GLY A 83 12.06 -11.30 -9.26
N ASP A 84 12.43 -11.40 -7.98
CA ASP A 84 11.94 -12.41 -7.03
C ASP A 84 10.64 -11.96 -6.33
N PHE A 85 9.89 -12.92 -5.81
CA PHE A 85 8.72 -12.62 -4.98
C PHE A 85 9.14 -12.50 -3.53
N LYS A 86 8.95 -11.31 -2.94
CA LYS A 86 9.20 -11.10 -1.51
C LYS A 86 8.06 -11.67 -0.66
N PRO A 87 8.34 -12.06 0.60
CA PRO A 87 7.29 -12.40 1.55
C PRO A 87 6.32 -11.22 1.70
N ALA A 88 5.03 -11.53 1.82
CA ALA A 88 4.03 -10.51 2.10
C ALA A 88 3.72 -10.48 3.60
N ARG A 89 3.45 -9.28 4.11
CA ARG A 89 2.90 -9.07 5.45
C ARG A 89 1.41 -8.82 5.35
N TYR A 90 0.63 -9.65 6.03
CA TYR A 90 -0.79 -9.45 6.24
C TYR A 90 -1.03 -8.78 7.59
N ALA A 91 -1.94 -7.82 7.63
CA ALA A 91 -2.49 -7.21 8.83
C ALA A 91 -4.02 -7.19 8.73
N PHE A 92 -4.69 -7.09 9.88
CA PHE A 92 -6.14 -7.24 9.97
C PHE A 92 -6.81 -5.99 10.54
N PRO A 93 -6.83 -4.88 9.80
CA PRO A 93 -7.37 -3.63 10.31
C PRO A 93 -8.88 -3.77 10.55
N GLY A 94 -9.32 -3.45 11.76
CA GLY A 94 -10.74 -3.51 12.14
C GLY A 94 -11.31 -4.93 12.33
N ALA A 95 -10.51 -5.99 12.21
CA ALA A 95 -10.96 -7.37 12.36
C ALA A 95 -10.32 -8.06 13.58
N ARG A 96 -11.14 -8.79 14.34
CA ARG A 96 -10.67 -9.66 15.42
C ARG A 96 -10.40 -11.05 14.88
N VAL A 97 -9.14 -11.31 14.51
CA VAL A 97 -8.74 -12.59 13.92
C VAL A 97 -8.25 -13.52 15.02
N PRO A 98 -8.89 -14.68 15.27
CA PRO A 98 -8.47 -15.57 16.34
C PRO A 98 -7.16 -16.28 16.00
N LYS A 99 -6.33 -16.55 17.01
CA LYS A 99 -5.07 -17.34 16.89
C LYS A 99 -5.26 -18.68 16.16
N SER A 100 -6.44 -19.29 16.23
CA SER A 100 -6.76 -20.55 15.54
C SER A 100 -6.60 -20.48 14.02
N VAL A 101 -6.67 -19.29 13.40
CA VAL A 101 -6.40 -19.08 11.97
C VAL A 101 -4.98 -19.52 11.59
N LEU A 102 -4.02 -19.48 12.51
CA LEU A 102 -2.64 -19.91 12.24
C LEU A 102 -2.51 -21.43 12.02
N THR A 103 -3.52 -22.23 12.40
CA THR A 103 -3.55 -23.68 12.12
C THR A 103 -3.94 -23.99 10.67
N ARG A 104 -4.69 -23.09 10.03
CA ARG A 104 -5.11 -23.17 8.64
C ARG A 104 -5.09 -21.77 8.04
N LEU A 105 -3.92 -21.36 7.53
CA LEU A 105 -3.67 -19.99 7.07
C LEU A 105 -4.70 -19.48 6.05
N THR A 106 -5.30 -20.34 5.23
CA THR A 106 -6.33 -19.94 4.28
C THR A 106 -7.60 -19.37 4.93
N ASP A 107 -7.82 -19.60 6.23
CA ASP A 107 -8.92 -18.98 6.98
C ASP A 107 -8.74 -17.46 7.12
N ILE A 108 -7.55 -16.91 6.85
CA ILE A 108 -7.30 -15.46 6.70
C ILE A 108 -8.26 -14.81 5.70
N TYR A 109 -8.66 -15.54 4.64
CA TYR A 109 -9.57 -15.00 3.63
C TYR A 109 -10.96 -14.66 4.16
N ARG A 110 -11.35 -15.14 5.34
CA ARG A 110 -12.63 -14.81 5.97
C ARG A 110 -12.65 -13.42 6.61
N TYR A 111 -11.52 -12.72 6.61
CA TYR A 111 -11.37 -11.43 7.26
C TYR A 111 -10.95 -10.37 6.24
N ASP A 112 -11.35 -9.14 6.53
CA ASP A 112 -10.76 -7.95 5.95
C ASP A 112 -9.26 -7.94 6.29
N ARG A 113 -8.44 -7.71 5.27
CA ARG A 113 -6.98 -7.83 5.41
C ARG A 113 -6.27 -6.83 4.53
N ARG A 114 -5.25 -6.22 5.10
CA ARG A 114 -4.24 -5.45 4.40
C ARG A 114 -3.07 -6.36 4.08
N ARG A 115 -2.54 -6.28 2.86
CA ARG A 115 -1.34 -6.97 2.41
C ARG A 115 -0.29 -5.93 2.03
N ASP A 116 0.89 -6.02 2.61
CA ASP A 116 2.05 -5.22 2.22
C ASP A 116 3.10 -6.15 1.59
N VAL A 117 3.55 -5.83 0.38
CA VAL A 117 4.60 -6.53 -0.35
C VAL A 117 5.78 -5.58 -0.59
N PRO A 118 6.97 -5.84 -0.02
CA PRO A 118 8.16 -5.05 -0.33
C PRO A 118 8.54 -5.15 -1.80
N ILE A 119 8.90 -4.03 -2.42
CA ILE A 119 9.35 -3.99 -3.82
C ILE A 119 10.85 -3.72 -3.98
N VAL A 120 11.55 -3.43 -2.88
CA VAL A 120 13.01 -3.31 -2.83
C VAL A 120 13.63 -4.34 -1.89
N SER A 121 14.76 -4.90 -2.30
CA SER A 121 15.56 -5.93 -1.64
C SER A 121 16.25 -5.45 -0.37
N SER A 122 16.51 -4.15 -0.23
CA SER A 122 17.05 -3.55 1.00
C SER A 122 16.07 -3.59 2.17
N GLY A 123 14.83 -4.04 1.96
CA GLY A 123 13.81 -4.06 3.00
C GLY A 123 13.42 -2.66 3.48
N GLY A 124 13.68 -1.63 2.66
CA GLY A 124 13.22 -0.27 2.91
C GLY A 124 11.70 -0.18 2.98
N ASP A 125 11.19 0.99 3.39
CA ASP A 125 9.76 1.23 3.55
C ASP A 125 8.97 1.30 2.22
N TRP A 126 9.55 0.81 1.12
CA TRP A 126 8.93 0.80 -0.19
C TRP A 126 8.11 -0.47 -0.39
N VAL A 127 6.80 -0.33 -0.34
CA VAL A 127 5.85 -1.45 -0.41
C VAL A 127 4.73 -1.17 -1.39
N ILE A 128 4.22 -2.22 -2.01
CA ILE A 128 2.85 -2.19 -2.52
C ILE A 128 1.93 -2.67 -1.41
N ALA A 129 1.01 -1.80 -1.02
CA ALA A 129 0.02 -2.03 0.01
C ALA A 129 -1.37 -2.17 -0.62
N GLU A 130 -2.09 -3.22 -0.24
CA GLU A 130 -3.38 -3.58 -0.80
C GLU A 130 -4.38 -3.88 0.30
N TYR A 131 -5.64 -3.54 0.07
CA TYR A 131 -6.73 -3.86 0.99
C TYR A 131 -7.74 -4.81 0.36
N PHE A 132 -8.02 -5.92 1.03
CA PHE A 132 -8.98 -6.93 0.60
C PHE A 132 -10.10 -7.04 1.61
N ARG A 133 -11.34 -7.10 1.12
CA ARG A 133 -12.48 -7.51 1.95
C ARG A 133 -12.46 -9.01 2.22
N ALA A 134 -13.09 -9.41 3.32
CA ALA A 134 -13.44 -10.79 3.61
C ALA A 134 -14.10 -11.45 2.39
N GLY A 135 -13.63 -12.63 2.03
CA GLY A 135 -14.09 -13.41 0.88
C GLY A 135 -13.60 -12.92 -0.50
N SER A 136 -13.08 -11.70 -0.61
CA SER A 136 -12.56 -11.17 -1.88
C SER A 136 -11.08 -11.51 -2.07
N HIS A 137 -10.70 -11.79 -3.31
CA HIS A 137 -9.30 -11.93 -3.77
C HIS A 137 -8.87 -10.83 -4.74
N VAL A 138 -9.75 -9.86 -4.95
CA VAL A 138 -9.49 -8.62 -5.69
C VAL A 138 -9.33 -7.50 -4.66
N PRO A 139 -8.23 -6.73 -4.68
CA PRO A 139 -8.09 -5.62 -3.75
C PRO A 139 -9.10 -4.52 -4.08
N LEU A 140 -9.66 -3.89 -3.04
CA LEU A 140 -10.47 -2.67 -3.20
C LEU A 140 -9.60 -1.44 -3.49
N ALA A 141 -8.40 -1.43 -2.94
CA ALA A 141 -7.44 -0.35 -3.12
C ALA A 141 -6.03 -0.93 -3.18
N ARG A 142 -5.18 -0.31 -4.01
CA ARG A 142 -3.76 -0.63 -4.11
C ARG A 142 -2.96 0.66 -4.13
N PHE A 143 -1.90 0.70 -3.32
CA PHE A 143 -0.98 1.82 -3.22
C PHE A 143 0.45 1.34 -3.37
N GLN A 144 1.31 2.18 -3.95
CA GLN A 144 2.74 2.11 -3.76
C GLN A 144 3.10 3.16 -2.71
N LEU A 145 3.70 2.73 -1.61
CA LEU A 145 4.06 3.57 -0.48
C LEU A 145 5.57 3.60 -0.32
N LEU A 146 6.12 4.77 -0.03
CA LEU A 146 7.48 4.93 0.49
C LEU A 146 7.35 5.48 1.91
N GLY A 147 7.66 4.67 2.92
CA GLY A 147 7.37 5.06 4.30
C GLY A 147 5.87 5.10 4.56
N LYS A 148 5.38 6.30 4.89
CA LYS A 148 3.96 6.59 5.05
C LYS A 148 3.38 7.36 3.85
N GLU A 149 4.21 7.71 2.89
CA GLU A 149 3.85 8.58 1.78
C GLU A 149 3.34 7.76 0.60
N VAL A 150 2.24 8.23 0.02
CA VAL A 150 1.68 7.64 -1.19
C VAL A 150 2.47 8.14 -2.40
N GLN A 151 3.09 7.21 -3.11
CA GLN A 151 3.76 7.49 -4.38
C GLN A 151 2.85 7.19 -5.57
N ARG A 152 1.98 6.18 -5.40
CA ARG A 152 1.04 5.77 -6.42
C ARG A 152 -0.21 5.19 -5.78
N GLN A 153 -1.36 5.48 -6.38
CA GLN A 153 -2.63 4.86 -6.03
C GLN A 153 -3.25 4.29 -7.31
N GLU A 154 -3.70 3.03 -7.25
CA GLU A 154 -4.49 2.41 -8.31
C GLU A 154 -5.93 2.22 -7.86
N ARG A 155 -6.87 2.59 -8.72
CA ARG A 155 -8.25 2.13 -8.63
C ARG A 155 -8.44 0.93 -9.54
N LEU A 156 -8.94 -0.16 -8.97
CA LEU A 156 -9.12 -1.42 -9.67
C LEU A 156 -10.59 -1.62 -10.05
N ASP A 157 -10.84 -2.29 -11.16
CA ASP A 157 -12.15 -2.82 -11.49
C ASP A 157 -12.45 -4.11 -10.70
N ARG A 158 -13.64 -4.67 -10.90
CA ARG A 158 -14.09 -5.93 -10.27
C ARG A 158 -13.21 -7.15 -10.57
N THR A 159 -12.33 -7.08 -11.58
CA THR A 159 -11.40 -8.15 -11.94
C THR A 159 -10.00 -7.94 -11.37
N GLY A 160 -9.76 -6.81 -10.70
CA GLY A 160 -8.45 -6.44 -10.16
C GLY A 160 -7.55 -5.73 -11.15
N LYS A 161 -8.09 -5.31 -12.30
CA LYS A 161 -7.35 -4.54 -13.30
C LYS A 161 -7.43 -3.05 -12.98
N ALA A 162 -6.29 -2.35 -13.05
CA ALA A 162 -6.25 -0.90 -12.87
C ALA A 162 -7.03 -0.19 -13.99
N VAL A 163 -7.98 0.65 -13.59
CA VAL A 163 -8.76 1.54 -14.48
C VAL A 163 -8.36 3.01 -14.32
N GLU A 164 -7.70 3.33 -13.23
CA GLU A 164 -7.16 4.65 -12.95
C GLU A 164 -5.88 4.52 -12.12
N VAL A 165 -4.90 5.36 -12.42
CA VAL A 165 -3.63 5.45 -11.74
C VAL A 165 -3.39 6.90 -11.38
N ILE A 166 -3.15 7.15 -10.10
CA ILE A 166 -2.73 8.44 -9.58
C ILE A 166 -1.26 8.30 -9.21
N VAL A 167 -0.42 9.19 -9.74
CA VAL A 167 1.01 9.26 -9.42
C VAL A 167 1.25 10.55 -8.64
N VAL A 168 1.98 10.44 -7.55
CA VAL A 168 2.36 11.55 -6.65
C VAL A 168 3.88 11.67 -6.70
N GLY A 169 4.37 12.90 -6.83
CA GLY A 169 5.79 13.17 -7.03
C GLY A 169 6.01 14.08 -8.25
N TRP A 170 7.02 14.95 -8.13
CA TRP A 170 7.35 15.92 -9.18
C TRP A 170 7.76 15.25 -10.49
N ALA A 171 7.14 15.66 -11.59
CA ALA A 171 7.50 15.27 -12.95
C ALA A 171 7.03 16.31 -13.99
N PRO A 172 7.53 16.25 -15.24
CA PRO A 172 6.95 17.04 -16.33
C PRO A 172 5.44 16.78 -16.46
N ALA A 173 4.66 17.82 -16.69
CA ALA A 173 3.19 17.71 -16.75
C ALA A 173 2.70 16.70 -17.81
N ALA A 174 3.39 16.61 -18.95
CA ALA A 174 3.06 15.68 -20.04
C ALA A 174 3.62 14.26 -19.84
N SER A 175 4.38 14.00 -18.77
CA SER A 175 4.98 12.69 -18.56
C SER A 175 3.89 11.65 -18.28
N THR A 176 3.80 10.66 -19.16
CA THR A 176 2.94 9.48 -19.01
C THR A 176 3.64 8.31 -18.30
N GLU A 177 4.93 8.47 -18.03
CA GLU A 177 5.75 7.47 -17.39
C GLU A 177 5.58 7.53 -15.87
N ASP A 178 5.60 6.34 -15.26
CA ASP A 178 5.63 6.15 -13.80
C ASP A 178 7.00 6.50 -13.20
N ASP A 179 7.91 7.08 -13.99
CA ASP A 179 9.32 6.75 -13.82
C ASP A 179 9.93 7.41 -12.57
N ASP A 180 10.34 6.56 -11.63
CA ASP A 180 11.22 6.85 -10.48
C ASP A 180 12.55 7.50 -10.89
N LYS A 181 12.85 7.55 -12.19
CA LYS A 181 14.08 8.10 -12.77
C LYS A 181 13.98 9.50 -13.36
N THR A 182 12.82 10.14 -13.27
CA THR A 182 12.68 11.53 -13.73
C THR A 182 13.60 12.42 -12.88
N ASP A 183 14.64 12.97 -13.51
CA ASP A 183 15.54 13.94 -12.88
C ASP A 183 14.78 15.25 -12.60
N PRO A 184 14.65 15.68 -11.33
CA PRO A 184 14.00 16.94 -10.97
C PRO A 184 14.61 18.18 -11.66
N GLY A 185 15.83 18.10 -12.19
CA GLY A 185 16.44 19.16 -13.01
C GLY A 185 15.83 19.35 -14.40
N THR A 186 15.00 18.42 -14.89
CA THR A 186 14.47 18.39 -16.28
C THR A 186 12.97 18.67 -16.39
N LEU A 187 12.38 19.19 -15.31
CA LEU A 187 10.94 19.31 -15.11
C LEU A 187 10.20 20.28 -16.08
N GLY A 188 10.92 21.19 -16.73
CA GLY A 188 10.35 22.18 -17.64
C GLY A 188 9.48 23.25 -16.95
N GLU A 189 8.66 23.95 -17.72
CA GLU A 189 7.68 24.91 -17.20
C GLU A 189 6.47 24.17 -16.63
N HIS A 190 6.01 24.58 -15.44
CA HIS A 190 4.83 24.04 -14.76
C HIS A 190 4.83 22.52 -14.47
N PRO A 191 5.80 22.01 -13.69
CA PRO A 191 5.81 20.61 -13.28
C PRO A 191 4.55 20.21 -12.52
N ALA A 192 4.16 18.94 -12.68
CA ALA A 192 3.04 18.34 -11.99
C ALA A 192 3.50 17.61 -10.73
N TRP A 193 2.82 17.86 -9.61
CA TRP A 193 2.95 17.14 -8.35
C TRP A 193 2.08 15.89 -8.32
N ILE A 194 0.82 16.01 -8.75
CA ILE A 194 -0.12 14.89 -8.84
C ILE A 194 -0.56 14.77 -10.29
N ARG A 195 -0.53 13.54 -10.83
CA ARG A 195 -0.99 13.22 -12.18
C ARG A 195 -2.01 12.09 -12.11
N VAL A 196 -3.20 12.30 -12.69
CA VAL A 196 -4.29 11.33 -12.71
C VAL A 196 -4.47 10.80 -14.12
N PHE A 197 -4.34 9.49 -14.27
CA PHE A 197 -4.46 8.79 -15.53
C PHE A 197 -5.65 7.85 -15.53
N LYS A 198 -6.47 7.90 -16.57
CA LYS A 198 -7.42 6.82 -16.89
C LYS A 198 -6.76 5.80 -17.79
N LEU A 199 -7.07 4.52 -17.56
CA LEU A 199 -6.55 3.42 -18.36
C LEU A 199 -7.66 2.88 -19.26
N SER A 200 -7.33 2.71 -20.54
CA SER A 200 -8.20 1.99 -21.46
C SER A 200 -8.19 0.48 -21.17
N THR A 201 -9.11 -0.26 -21.77
CA THR A 201 -9.11 -1.72 -21.73
C THR A 201 -7.83 -2.32 -22.33
N ALA A 202 -7.13 -1.61 -23.22
CA ALA A 202 -5.82 -2.00 -23.75
C ALA A 202 -4.64 -1.60 -22.84
N GLY A 203 -4.89 -0.94 -21.70
CA GLY A 203 -3.85 -0.47 -20.78
C GLY A 203 -3.22 0.87 -21.18
N LYS A 204 -3.73 1.54 -22.21
CA LYS A 204 -3.25 2.88 -22.62
C LYS A 204 -3.61 3.89 -21.54
N ARG A 205 -2.62 4.60 -21.02
CA ARG A 205 -2.77 5.70 -20.05
C ARG A 205 -3.20 6.98 -20.79
N THR A 206 -4.15 7.70 -20.23
CA THR A 206 -4.57 9.05 -20.68
C THR A 206 -4.61 9.96 -19.48
N LEU A 207 -3.80 11.01 -19.47
CA LEU A 207 -3.83 12.03 -18.42
C LEU A 207 -5.19 12.74 -18.49
N VAL A 208 -5.88 12.85 -17.35
CA VAL A 208 -7.22 13.46 -17.27
C VAL A 208 -7.30 14.60 -16.27
N ALA A 209 -6.39 14.63 -15.30
CA ALA A 209 -6.29 15.69 -14.32
C ALA A 209 -4.86 15.75 -13.76
N LEU A 210 -4.46 16.92 -13.27
CA LEU A 210 -3.16 17.12 -12.66
C LEU A 210 -3.19 18.32 -11.70
N ALA A 211 -2.30 18.27 -10.71
CA ALA A 211 -1.94 19.38 -9.86
C ALA A 211 -0.56 19.88 -10.29
N TRP A 212 -0.46 21.08 -10.86
CA TRP A 212 0.81 21.62 -11.37
C TRP A 212 1.21 22.91 -10.67
N ARG A 213 2.51 23.18 -10.67
CA ARG A 213 3.05 24.35 -10.00
C ARG A 213 2.78 25.62 -10.80
N LYS A 214 2.39 26.69 -10.10
CA LYS A 214 2.17 28.04 -10.66
C LYS A 214 3.44 28.67 -11.22
N LYS A 215 4.60 28.33 -10.65
CA LYS A 215 5.90 28.92 -10.96
C LYS A 215 6.95 27.83 -11.18
N ALA A 216 7.93 28.11 -12.02
CA ALA A 216 9.10 27.25 -12.19
C ALA A 216 9.90 27.12 -10.89
N PHE A 217 10.65 26.03 -10.77
CA PHE A 217 11.61 25.83 -9.69
C PHE A 217 12.81 26.75 -9.82
N ILE A 218 13.20 27.38 -8.70
CA ILE A 218 14.43 28.20 -8.63
C ILE A 218 15.65 27.27 -8.44
N ALA A 219 15.44 26.14 -7.77
CA ALA A 219 16.38 25.04 -7.60
C ALA A 219 15.62 23.71 -7.70
N ALA A 220 16.32 22.64 -8.11
CA ALA A 220 15.72 21.32 -8.25
C ALA A 220 15.04 20.90 -6.93
N PRO A 221 13.74 20.54 -6.93
CA PRO A 221 13.08 20.07 -5.72
C PRO A 221 13.57 18.66 -5.39
N ASP A 222 13.44 18.26 -4.13
CA ASP A 222 13.36 16.84 -3.84
C ASP A 222 12.07 16.30 -4.47
N ARG A 223 12.16 15.14 -5.11
CA ARG A 223 11.06 14.52 -5.85
C ARG A 223 9.80 14.32 -5.01
N TYR A 224 9.95 14.08 -3.71
CA TYR A 224 8.87 13.74 -2.79
C TYR A 224 8.55 14.86 -1.78
N ASP A 225 9.23 16.01 -1.88
CA ASP A 225 8.90 17.16 -1.06
C ASP A 225 7.58 17.79 -1.53
N ALA A 226 6.57 17.67 -0.67
CA ALA A 226 5.21 18.09 -0.98
C ALA A 226 5.13 19.63 -1.09
N PRO A 227 4.52 20.17 -2.15
CA PRO A 227 4.31 21.61 -2.28
C PRO A 227 3.32 22.16 -1.26
N ASP A 228 3.40 23.47 -1.00
CA ASP A 228 2.28 24.23 -0.46
C ASP A 228 1.14 24.27 -1.50
N GLU A 229 -0.10 24.01 -1.08
CA GLU A 229 -1.31 24.12 -1.90
C GLU A 229 -1.36 25.46 -2.67
N ARG A 230 -0.91 26.54 -2.05
CA ARG A 230 -0.90 27.88 -2.65
C ARG A 230 -0.03 27.98 -3.90
N ASP A 231 0.93 27.09 -4.05
CA ASP A 231 1.81 27.02 -5.22
C ASP A 231 1.22 26.13 -6.34
N LEU A 232 0.11 25.45 -6.09
CA LEU A 232 -0.51 24.54 -7.04
C LEU A 232 -1.73 25.13 -7.75
N VAL A 233 -1.93 24.69 -8.98
CA VAL A 233 -3.16 24.80 -9.75
C VAL A 233 -3.70 23.39 -9.97
N PHE A 234 -5.01 23.22 -9.78
CA PHE A 234 -5.68 21.93 -9.94
C PHE A 234 -6.60 21.98 -11.15
N GLY A 235 -6.34 21.13 -12.14
CA GLY A 235 -7.05 21.26 -13.40
C GLY A 235 -6.81 20.17 -14.41
N LEU A 236 -7.15 20.51 -15.65
CA LEU A 236 -7.14 19.60 -16.79
C LEU A 236 -5.82 19.68 -17.55
N PRO A 237 -5.47 18.62 -18.31
CA PRO A 237 -4.29 18.62 -19.20
C PRO A 237 -4.26 19.75 -20.22
N SER A 238 -5.42 20.37 -20.51
CA SER A 238 -5.52 21.55 -21.37
C SER A 238 -5.00 22.85 -20.73
N GLY A 239 -4.54 22.81 -19.47
CA GLY A 239 -4.11 23.98 -18.69
C GLY A 239 -5.27 24.73 -18.02
N VAL A 240 -6.51 24.26 -18.19
CA VAL A 240 -7.69 24.87 -17.57
C VAL A 240 -7.74 24.50 -16.08
N ALA A 241 -7.63 25.50 -15.21
CA ALA A 241 -7.92 25.37 -13.79
C ALA A 241 -9.39 25.01 -13.60
N LYS A 242 -9.66 23.89 -12.92
CA LYS A 242 -11.02 23.36 -12.75
C LYS A 242 -11.45 23.31 -11.29
N TRP A 243 -10.52 22.99 -10.38
CA TRP A 243 -10.81 22.91 -8.95
C TRP A 243 -10.16 24.07 -8.20
N PRO A 244 -10.90 24.74 -7.31
CA PRO A 244 -10.41 25.94 -6.63
C PRO A 244 -9.46 25.62 -5.47
N THR A 245 -9.52 24.40 -4.91
CA THR A 245 -8.74 23.96 -3.75
C THR A 245 -8.23 22.54 -3.95
N GLU A 246 -7.21 22.17 -3.19
CA GLU A 246 -6.67 20.81 -3.13
C GLU A 246 -7.75 19.83 -2.68
N GLU A 247 -8.48 20.14 -1.60
CA GLU A 247 -9.55 19.27 -1.10
C GLU A 247 -10.59 18.96 -2.18
N ALA A 248 -11.00 19.96 -2.96
CA ALA A 248 -11.96 19.77 -4.05
C ALA A 248 -11.40 18.87 -5.16
N PHE A 249 -10.10 19.01 -5.47
CA PHE A 249 -9.40 18.16 -6.43
C PHE A 249 -9.28 16.71 -5.93
N LEU A 250 -8.76 16.50 -4.71
CA LEU A 250 -8.59 15.18 -4.11
C LEU A 250 -9.93 14.43 -4.02
N LYS A 251 -10.99 15.13 -3.61
CA LYS A 251 -12.34 14.55 -3.54
C LYS A 251 -12.89 14.18 -4.90
N ALA A 252 -12.75 15.04 -5.91
CA ALA A 252 -13.30 14.82 -7.25
C ALA A 252 -12.60 13.67 -7.98
N GLU A 253 -11.29 13.54 -7.79
CA GLU A 253 -10.46 12.51 -8.44
C GLU A 253 -10.20 11.30 -7.52
N HIS A 254 -10.89 11.22 -6.38
CA HIS A 254 -10.81 10.11 -5.40
C HIS A 254 -9.37 9.80 -4.92
N ILE A 255 -8.56 10.83 -4.71
CA ILE A 255 -7.17 10.73 -4.29
C ILE A 255 -7.10 10.59 -2.76
N ASP A 256 -6.41 9.56 -2.29
CA ASP A 256 -6.18 9.26 -0.88
C ASP A 256 -4.68 9.35 -0.56
N LEU A 257 -4.19 10.56 -0.32
CA LEU A 257 -2.77 10.83 -0.03
C LEU A 257 -2.29 10.21 1.29
N ASN A 258 -3.21 9.80 2.16
CA ASN A 258 -2.90 9.20 3.47
C ASN A 258 -3.05 7.67 3.46
N ALA A 259 -3.43 7.08 2.32
CA ALA A 259 -3.80 5.69 2.18
C ALA A 259 -4.79 5.21 3.27
N ALA A 260 -5.71 6.09 3.69
CA ALA A 260 -6.70 5.81 4.73
C ALA A 260 -7.59 4.61 4.36
N SER A 261 -7.81 4.35 3.07
CA SER A 261 -8.57 3.20 2.60
C SER A 261 -7.94 1.84 2.93
N LEU A 262 -6.63 1.81 3.25
CA LEU A 262 -5.95 0.61 3.74
C LEU A 262 -6.35 0.20 5.17
N THR A 263 -7.04 1.08 5.90
CA THR A 263 -7.50 0.82 7.27
C THR A 263 -8.87 0.13 7.35
N GLY A 264 -9.53 -0.10 6.21
CA GLY A 264 -10.85 -0.72 6.16
C GLY A 264 -12.04 0.16 6.54
N HIS A 265 -11.80 1.40 6.98
CA HIS A 265 -12.85 2.34 7.39
C HIS A 265 -13.47 3.10 6.21
N ALA A 266 -12.89 3.02 5.01
CA ALA A 266 -13.25 3.88 3.88
C ALA A 266 -14.50 3.46 3.07
N ALA A 267 -15.31 2.48 3.52
CA ALA A 267 -16.51 2.10 2.78
C ALA A 267 -17.77 1.94 3.65
N SER A 268 -18.17 3.01 4.34
CA SER A 268 -19.55 3.13 4.84
C SER A 268 -20.35 4.27 4.20
N THR A 269 -19.81 4.97 3.19
CA THR A 269 -20.47 6.17 2.63
C THR A 269 -20.88 6.06 1.15
N ALA A 270 -20.76 4.89 0.52
CA ALA A 270 -21.11 4.71 -0.90
C ALA A 270 -22.10 3.58 -1.20
N ASP A 271 -22.83 3.07 -0.19
CA ASP A 271 -23.94 2.13 -0.41
C ASP A 271 -25.27 2.72 0.07
N THR A 272 -25.64 3.85 -0.53
CA THR A 272 -27.01 4.32 -0.56
C THR A 272 -27.24 4.95 -1.94
N ARG A 273 -27.30 4.10 -2.96
CA ARG A 273 -28.02 4.44 -4.20
C ARG A 273 -29.17 3.48 -4.35
N THR A 274 -30.25 3.88 -3.68
CA THR A 274 -31.62 3.93 -4.19
C THR A 274 -31.88 3.04 -5.40
N VAL A 275 -32.42 1.86 -5.15
CA VAL A 275 -33.33 1.22 -6.10
C VAL A 275 -34.59 2.10 -6.13
N ARG A 276 -34.81 2.75 -7.28
CA ARG A 276 -36.13 3.22 -7.73
C ARG A 276 -36.29 2.75 -9.16
#